data_AF-A0A7W0SL65-F1
#
_entry.id   AF-A0A7W0SL65-F1
#
_cell.length_a   1.000
_cell.length_b   1.000
_cell.length_c   1.000
_cell.angle_alpha   90.00
_cell.angle_beta   90.00
_cell.angle_gamma   90.00
#
_symmetry.space_group_name_H-M   'P 1'
#
loop_
_entity.id
_entity.type
_entity.pdbx_description
1 polymer ?
#
loop_
_entity_poly.entity_id
_entity_poly.type
_entity_poly.pdbx_seq_one_letter_code
_entity_poly.pdbx_strand_id
1 'polypeptide(L)'
;AGLSIAYDALMKSLEGKSRPASIDGFTPEQRFFLGWAQVWASKYTTAAEILQAKNGPHSLPRWRVNGPLSNMPQFAKAFGCKQGQSMVRANACSIW
;
A
#
# COMPACT_ATOMS: atom_id res chain seq x y z
N ALA A 1 -4.04 9.55 2.35
CA ALA A 1 -5.39 9.89 2.83
C ALA A 1 -6.27 8.64 2.86
N GLY A 2 -6.93 8.26 1.76
CA GLY A 2 -7.89 7.15 1.75
C GLY A 2 -7.33 5.80 2.21
N LEU A 3 -6.11 5.44 1.78
CA LEU A 3 -5.47 4.18 2.19
C LEU A 3 -5.18 4.13 3.70
N SER A 4 -4.68 5.21 4.29
CA SER A 4 -4.40 5.29 5.73
C SER A 4 -5.69 5.19 6.54
N ILE A 5 -6.73 5.93 6.14
CA ILE A 5 -8.06 5.87 6.79
C ILE A 5 -8.66 4.47 6.68
N ALA A 6 -8.55 3.81 5.53
CA ALA A 6 -9.05 2.46 5.34
C ALA A 6 -8.29 1.44 6.22
N TYR A 7 -6.99 1.63 6.43
CA TYR A 7 -6.22 0.79 7.36
C TYR A 7 -6.66 1.01 8.81
N ASP A 8 -6.85 2.26 9.23
CA ASP A 8 -7.33 2.56 10.57
C ASP A 8 -8.75 2.01 10.80
N ALA A 9 -9.60 2.07 9.78
CA ALA A 9 -10.93 1.47 9.81
C ALA A 9 -10.86 -0.06 9.95
N LEU A 10 -9.93 -0.72 9.25
CA LEU A 10 -9.67 -2.15 9.44
C LEU A 10 -9.27 -2.44 10.90
N MET A 11 -8.30 -1.72 11.45
CA MET A 11 -7.84 -1.93 12.82
C MET A 11 -8.99 -1.76 13.83
N LYS A 12 -9.77 -0.67 13.71
CA LYS A 12 -10.96 -0.44 14.53
C LYS A 12 -12.00 -1.55 14.39
N SER A 13 -12.18 -2.09 13.18
CA SER A 13 -13.15 -3.16 12.95
C SER A 13 -12.79 -4.48 13.66
N LEU A 14 -11.51 -4.66 14.01
CA LEU A 14 -10.98 -5.84 14.68
C LEU A 14 -10.92 -5.69 16.21
N GLU A 15 -11.07 -4.47 16.73
CA GLU A 15 -11.09 -4.21 18.17
C GLU A 15 -12.24 -4.97 18.86
N GLY A 16 -11.94 -5.60 20.00
CA GLY A 16 -12.90 -6.40 20.77
C GLY A 16 -13.34 -7.71 20.12
N LYS A 17 -12.81 -8.07 18.95
CA LYS A 17 -13.10 -9.33 18.24
C LYS A 17 -11.93 -10.29 18.33
N SER A 18 -12.21 -11.57 18.16
CA SER A 18 -11.15 -12.55 17.91
C SER A 18 -10.40 -12.18 16.63
N ARG A 19 -9.07 -12.19 16.71
CA ARG A 19 -8.22 -11.82 15.59
C ARG A 19 -8.43 -12.82 14.45
N PRO A 20 -8.71 -12.38 13.21
CA PRO A 20 -8.88 -13.30 12.10
C PRO A 20 -7.62 -14.13 11.87
N ALA A 21 -7.80 -15.40 11.53
CA ALA A 21 -6.70 -16.27 11.16
C ALA A 21 -5.96 -15.74 9.93
N SER A 22 -4.67 -16.06 9.87
CA SER A 22 -3.90 -15.89 8.64
C SER A 22 -4.50 -16.75 7.54
N ILE A 23 -4.49 -16.23 6.31
CA ILE A 23 -4.91 -16.97 5.11
C ILE A 23 -3.70 -16.99 4.18
N ASP A 24 -3.34 -18.18 3.69
CA ASP A 24 -2.18 -18.41 2.82
C ASP A 24 -0.86 -17.87 3.40
N GLY A 25 -0.71 -17.94 4.72
CA GLY A 25 0.47 -17.45 5.44
C GLY A 25 0.50 -15.93 5.69
N PHE A 26 -0.52 -15.19 5.28
CA PHE A 26 -0.58 -13.73 5.46
C PHE A 26 -1.53 -13.31 6.57
N THR A 27 -1.04 -12.40 7.44
CA THR A 27 -1.87 -11.78 8.49
C THR A 27 -2.92 -10.85 7.89
N PRO A 28 -3.98 -10.48 8.64
CA PRO A 28 -4.97 -9.50 8.17
C PRO A 28 -4.37 -8.19 7.65
N GLU A 29 -3.35 -7.66 8.33
CA GLU A 29 -2.64 -6.43 7.92
C GLU A 29 -1.87 -6.63 6.61
N GLN A 30 -1.16 -7.75 6.47
CA GLN A 30 -0.46 -8.06 5.21
C GLN A 30 -1.45 -8.20 4.06
N ARG A 31 -2.58 -8.89 4.27
CA ARG A 31 -3.63 -9.05 3.27
C ARG A 31 -4.28 -7.74 2.87
N PHE A 32 -4.43 -6.78 3.79
CA PHE A 32 -4.92 -5.44 3.44
C PHE A 32 -4.02 -4.78 2.38
N PHE A 33 -2.70 -4.81 2.60
CA PHE A 33 -1.75 -4.22 1.66
C PHE A 33 -1.63 -5.01 0.36
N LEU A 34 -1.73 -6.34 0.42
CA LEU A 34 -1.80 -7.19 -0.77
C LEU A 34 -3.06 -6.89 -1.60
N GLY A 35 -4.22 -6.73 -0.95
CA GLY A 35 -5.47 -6.36 -1.61
C GLY A 35 -5.35 -4.99 -2.30
N TRP A 36 -4.77 -4.00 -1.63
CA TRP A 36 -4.48 -2.70 -2.25
C TRP A 36 -3.58 -2.84 -3.48
N ALA A 37 -2.50 -3.63 -3.38
CA ALA A 37 -1.58 -3.84 -4.50
C ALA A 37 -2.25 -4.54 -5.68
N GLN A 38 -3.10 -5.54 -5.42
CA GLN A 38 -3.80 -6.32 -6.44
C GLN A 38 -4.79 -5.47 -7.24
N VAL A 39 -5.48 -4.50 -6.63
CA VAL A 39 -6.39 -3.58 -7.33
C VAL A 39 -5.66 -2.79 -8.44
N TRP A 40 -4.36 -2.54 -8.26
CA TRP A 40 -3.54 -1.79 -9.22
C TRP A 40 -2.67 -2.69 -10.09
N ALA A 41 -2.77 -4.01 -9.98
CA ALA A 41 -1.97 -4.95 -10.77
C ALA A 41 -2.30 -4.82 -12.26
N SER A 42 -1.44 -4.11 -12.99
CA SER A 42 -1.63 -3.82 -14.41
C SER A 42 -0.30 -3.55 -15.09
N LYS A 43 -0.24 -3.83 -16.39
CA LYS A 43 0.94 -3.64 -17.23
C LYS A 43 0.55 -2.84 -18.46
N TYR A 44 1.43 -1.92 -18.82
CA TYR A 44 1.28 -1.03 -19.95
C TYR A 44 2.38 -1.35 -20.96
N THR A 45 2.12 -1.10 -22.25
CA THR A 45 3.22 -1.00 -23.22
C THR A 45 4.02 0.27 -22.95
N THR A 46 5.29 0.32 -23.35
CA THR A 46 6.12 1.52 -23.15
C THR A 46 5.48 2.79 -23.73
N ALA A 47 4.86 2.69 -24.92
CA ALA A 47 4.15 3.82 -25.53
C ALA A 47 2.97 4.29 -24.66
N ALA A 48 2.19 3.35 -24.10
CA ALA A 48 1.09 3.67 -23.20
C ALA A 48 1.56 4.23 -21.85
N GLU A 49 2.69 3.74 -21.29
CA GLU A 49 3.29 4.32 -20.09
C GLU A 49 3.70 5.77 -20.31
N ILE A 50 4.36 6.07 -21.44
CA ILE A 50 4.77 7.45 -21.79
C ILE A 50 3.54 8.34 -21.95
N LEU A 51 2.51 7.85 -22.65
CA LEU A 51 1.28 8.63 -22.85
C LEU A 51 0.58 8.93 -21.52
N GLN A 52 0.42 7.93 -20.65
CA GLN A 52 -0.18 8.10 -19.33
C GLN A 52 0.66 9.01 -18.43
N ALA A 53 2.00 8.92 -18.49
CA ALA A 53 2.87 9.79 -17.72
C ALA A 53 2.82 11.25 -18.18
N LYS A 54 2.61 11.49 -19.48
CA LYS A 54 2.51 12.85 -20.04
C LYS A 54 1.14 13.49 -19.85
N ASN A 55 0.07 12.72 -20.05
CA ASN A 55 -1.28 13.26 -20.20
C ASN A 55 -2.25 12.79 -19.12
N GLY A 56 -1.92 11.74 -18.38
CA GLY A 56 -2.79 11.16 -17.37
C GLY A 56 -2.79 11.97 -16.07
N PRO A 57 -3.96 12.17 -15.42
CA PRO A 57 -4.03 12.88 -14.14
C PRO A 57 -3.57 12.01 -12.95
N HIS A 58 -3.38 10.71 -13.17
CA HIS A 58 -3.02 9.74 -12.14
C HIS A 58 -1.65 9.14 -12.41
N SER A 59 -0.88 8.93 -11.35
CA SER A 59 0.38 8.18 -11.40
C SER A 59 0.18 6.77 -11.95
N LEU A 60 1.21 6.22 -12.61
CA LEU A 60 1.21 4.84 -13.09
C LEU A 60 0.95 3.85 -11.95
N PRO A 61 0.30 2.70 -12.22
CA PRO A 61 -0.16 1.76 -11.20
C PRO A 61 0.93 1.33 -10.20
N ARG A 62 2.15 1.03 -10.66
CA ARG A 62 3.27 0.67 -9.78
C ARG A 62 3.58 1.75 -8.74
N TRP A 63 3.41 3.03 -9.10
CA TRP A 63 3.63 4.17 -8.22
C TRP A 63 2.44 4.44 -7.30
N ARG A 64 1.22 4.07 -7.71
CA ARG A 64 0.03 4.10 -6.85
C ARG A 64 0.10 3.05 -5.73
N VAL A 65 0.87 1.99 -5.93
CA VAL A 65 1.17 1.00 -4.89
C VAL A 65 2.39 1.45 -4.08
N ASN A 66 3.56 1.53 -4.70
CA ASN A 66 4.81 1.68 -3.95
C ASN A 66 4.95 3.05 -3.29
N GLY A 67 4.45 4.12 -3.94
CA GLY A 67 4.49 5.48 -3.43
C GLY A 67 3.87 5.61 -2.04
N PRO A 68 2.54 5.42 -1.88
CA PRO A 68 1.89 5.54 -0.60
C PRO A 68 2.33 4.48 0.42
N LEU A 69 2.54 3.22 0.02
CA LEU A 69 2.96 2.17 0.96
C LEU A 69 4.32 2.46 1.59
N SER A 70 5.25 3.04 0.83
CA SER A 70 6.57 3.43 1.36
C SER A 70 6.54 4.59 2.38
N ASN A 71 5.42 5.32 2.48
CA ASN A 71 5.17 6.35 3.48
C ASN A 71 4.46 5.81 4.74
N MET A 72 3.99 4.56 4.73
CA MET A 72 3.18 4.01 5.82
C MET A 72 4.02 3.17 6.79
N PRO A 73 4.22 3.61 8.05
CA PRO A 73 4.91 2.78 9.04
C PRO A 73 4.16 1.47 9.33
N GLN A 74 2.84 1.43 9.13
CA GLN A 74 2.02 0.24 9.25
C GLN A 74 2.40 -0.83 8.21
N PHE A 75 2.72 -0.43 6.99
CA PHE A 75 3.23 -1.34 5.96
C PHE A 75 4.59 -1.91 6.36
N ALA A 76 5.52 -1.04 6.79
CA ALA A 76 6.84 -1.48 7.25
C ALA A 76 6.73 -2.48 8.41
N LYS A 77 5.84 -2.23 9.37
CA LYS A 77 5.57 -3.15 10.48
C LYS A 77 4.99 -4.48 9.99
N ALA A 78 4.00 -4.47 9.10
CA ALA A 78 3.34 -5.67 8.61
C ALA A 78 4.28 -6.62 7.85
N PHE A 79 5.28 -6.07 7.15
CA PHE A 79 6.27 -6.86 6.38
C PHE A 79 7.66 -6.92 7.01
N GLY A 80 7.84 -6.39 8.23
CA GLY A 80 9.12 -6.38 8.91
C GLY A 80 10.21 -5.58 8.19
N CYS A 81 9.85 -4.54 7.43
CA CYS A 81 10.79 -3.70 6.73
C CYS A 81 11.60 -2.83 7.71
N LYS A 82 12.88 -2.67 7.43
CA LYS A 82 13.84 -1.90 8.23
C LYS A 82 14.13 -0.55 7.59
N GLN A 83 14.53 0.43 8.40
CA GLN A 83 14.97 1.73 7.91
C GLN A 83 16.13 1.56 6.91
N GLY A 84 16.12 2.37 5.84
CA GLY A 84 17.09 2.29 4.76
C GLY A 84 16.73 1.28 3.66
N GLN A 85 15.72 0.43 3.85
CA GLN A 85 15.20 -0.41 2.77
C GLN A 85 14.30 0.39 1.81
N SER A 86 14.21 -0.05 0.56
CA SER A 86 13.54 0.68 -0.54
C SER A 86 12.08 1.05 -0.27
N MET A 87 11.39 0.29 0.58
CA MET A 87 9.98 0.50 0.92
C MET A 87 9.79 1.22 2.27
N VAL A 88 10.84 1.82 2.81
CA VAL A 88 10.78 2.63 4.04
C VAL A 88 11.42 3.99 3.77
N ARG A 89 10.60 5.03 3.56
CA ARG A 89 11.12 6.38 3.35
C ARG A 89 11.63 6.98 4.65
N ALA A 90 12.82 7.59 4.60
CA ALA A 90 13.36 8.35 5.71
C ALA A 90 12.52 9.60 6.00
N ASN A 91 12.08 10.30 4.95
CA ASN A 91 11.18 11.45 5.03
C ASN A 91 9.81 11.05 4.49
N ALA A 92 9.00 10.42 5.33
CA ALA A 92 7.65 10.01 4.96
C ALA A 92 6.71 11.21 4.85
N CYS A 93 5.92 11.28 3.77
CA CYS A 93 4.90 12.32 3.59
C CYS A 93 3.62 11.91 4.31
N SER A 94 3.17 12.72 5.28
CA SER A 94 1.84 12.65 5.88
C SER A 94 1.14 13.99 5.70
N ILE A 95 -0.10 13.97 5.23
CA ILE A 95 -0.86 15.20 4.90
C ILE A 95 -2.15 15.28 5.73
N TRP A 96 -2.82 14.14 5.91
CA TRP A 96 -4.12 14.01 6.56
C TRP A 96 -4.00 13.07 7.75
#